data_AF-A0A8C9UK87-F1
#
_entry.id   AF-A0A8C9UK87-F1
#
_cell.length_a   1.000
_cell.length_b   1.000
_cell.length_c   1.000
_cell.angle_alpha   90.00
_cell.angle_beta   90.00
_cell.angle_gamma   90.00
#
_symmetry.space_group_name_H-M   'P 1'
#
loop_
_entity.id
_entity.type
_entity.pdbx_description
1 polymer ?
#
loop_
_entity_poly.entity_id
_entity_poly.type
_entity_poly.pdbx_seq_one_letter_code
_entity_poly.pdbx_strand_id
1 'polypeptide(L)'
;LVTLPTASPELFPSIHDLSQITSSLYISNGVAANNKHMLSSNHITTVINVSVEVVNTFFEDIQYVQVPVADVPTSYLYDFFDPIADHIHSVEMKQGRTLLHCAAGVSRSAALCLAYLMKYHAMSLLDAHTWTKSCRPIIRPNNSFWEQLIHYEFKLFSKNTVHMIDSPMGMIPDIYEKEVGLMTL
;
A
#
# COMPACT_ATOMS: atom_id res chain seq x y z
N LEU A 1 -12.26 5.38 17.06
CA LEU A 1 -11.55 6.65 16.77
C LEU A 1 -10.08 6.32 16.60
N VAL A 2 -9.66 6.00 15.37
CA VAL A 2 -8.24 5.77 15.06
C VAL A 2 -7.61 7.16 14.98
N THR A 3 -6.74 7.49 15.93
CA THR A 3 -6.00 8.76 15.94
C THR A 3 -4.87 8.69 14.93
N LEU A 4 -4.73 9.73 14.09
CA LEU A 4 -3.56 9.92 13.22
C LEU A 4 -2.27 9.77 14.03
N PRO A 5 -1.20 9.16 13.47
CA PRO A 5 0.06 9.05 14.19
C PRO A 5 0.53 10.45 14.54
N THR A 6 0.81 10.70 15.82
CA THR A 6 1.44 11.94 16.24
C THR A 6 2.83 12.00 15.65
N ALA A 7 3.06 12.91 14.70
CA ALA A 7 4.35 13.13 14.09
C ALA A 7 5.36 13.58 15.15
N SER A 8 6.37 12.75 15.41
CA SER A 8 7.60 13.16 16.08
C SER A 8 8.39 14.10 15.15
N PRO A 9 9.11 15.11 15.66
CA PRO A 9 9.81 16.07 14.82
C PRO A 9 11.01 15.40 14.11
N GLU A 10 11.00 15.50 12.78
CA GLU A 10 12.15 15.44 11.87
C GLU A 10 13.01 14.15 11.83
N LEU A 11 12.47 13.13 11.17
CA LEU A 11 13.19 12.44 10.09
C LEU A 11 12.11 12.01 9.10
N PHE A 12 12.02 12.62 7.92
CA PHE A 12 11.21 12.02 6.86
C PHE A 12 11.80 10.63 6.62
N PRO A 13 11.02 9.53 6.77
CA PRO A 13 11.56 8.21 6.56
C PRO A 13 12.18 8.17 5.17
N SER A 14 13.42 7.71 5.07
CA SER A 14 14.11 7.60 3.80
C SER A 14 13.23 6.80 2.85
N ILE A 15 13.27 7.11 1.55
CA ILE A 15 12.59 6.30 0.53
C ILE A 15 13.02 4.81 0.63
N HIS A 16 14.21 4.58 1.20
CA HIS A 16 14.82 3.29 1.49
C HIS A 16 14.41 2.65 2.82
N ASP A 17 13.58 3.30 3.63
CA ASP A 17 13.13 2.78 4.92
C ASP A 17 11.80 2.00 4.83
N LEU A 18 11.50 1.27 5.91
CA LEU A 18 10.18 0.69 6.16
C LEU A 18 9.26 1.79 6.70
N SER A 19 8.20 2.11 5.96
CA SER A 19 7.15 3.03 6.42
C SER A 19 6.10 2.24 7.21
N GLN A 20 6.01 2.51 8.52
CA GLN A 20 4.98 1.90 9.36
C GLN A 20 3.60 2.48 9.05
N ILE A 21 2.63 1.63 8.73
CA ILE A 21 1.25 2.04 8.42
C ILE A 21 0.34 1.81 9.62
N THR A 22 0.46 0.66 10.28
CA THR A 22 -0.26 0.31 11.52
C THR A 22 0.74 -0.28 12.53
N SER A 23 0.29 -0.72 13.70
CA SER A 23 1.12 -1.50 14.63
C SER A 23 1.65 -2.82 14.04
N SER A 24 1.02 -3.33 12.98
CA SER A 24 1.22 -4.67 12.42
C SER A 24 1.53 -4.67 10.91
N LEU A 25 1.46 -3.52 10.22
CA LEU A 25 1.66 -3.42 8.77
C LEU A 25 2.66 -2.32 8.39
N TYR A 26 3.55 -2.66 7.45
CA TYR A 26 4.57 -1.78 6.89
C TYR A 26 4.56 -1.79 5.36
N ILE A 27 5.03 -0.71 4.73
CA ILE A 27 5.33 -0.64 3.30
C ILE A 27 6.81 -0.32 3.08
N SER A 28 7.44 -0.95 2.09
CA SER A 28 8.77 -0.56 1.62
C SER A 28 9.00 -0.76 0.12
N ASN A 29 10.20 -0.41 -0.34
CA ASN A 29 10.73 -0.82 -1.63
C ASN A 29 11.41 -2.21 -1.56
N GLY A 30 11.85 -2.74 -2.70
CA GLY A 30 12.48 -4.06 -2.79
C GLY A 30 13.86 -4.15 -2.14
N VAL A 31 14.60 -3.05 -2.04
CA VAL A 31 15.92 -3.01 -1.38
C VAL A 31 15.76 -3.20 0.12
N ALA A 32 14.86 -2.44 0.75
CA ALA A 32 14.58 -2.51 2.17
C ALA A 32 14.00 -3.88 2.59
N ALA A 33 13.15 -4.46 1.73
CA ALA A 33 12.59 -5.80 1.94
C ALA A 33 13.64 -6.92 1.92
N ASN A 34 14.84 -6.65 1.41
CA ASN A 34 15.98 -7.57 1.41
C ASN A 34 17.01 -7.26 2.51
N ASN A 35 16.74 -6.29 3.39
CA ASN A 35 17.65 -5.93 4.46
C ASN A 35 17.28 -6.66 5.78
N LYS A 36 18.06 -7.71 6.12
CA LYS A 36 17.83 -8.52 7.33
C LYS A 36 17.71 -7.69 8.61
N HIS A 37 18.56 -6.68 8.77
CA HIS A 37 18.58 -5.85 9.97
C HIS A 37 17.31 -5.00 10.10
N MET A 38 16.80 -4.47 8.99
CA MET A 38 15.55 -3.69 9.00
C MET A 38 14.34 -4.58 9.30
N LEU A 39 14.29 -5.78 8.71
CA LEU A 39 13.23 -6.75 9.00
C LEU A 39 13.23 -7.17 10.47
N SER A 40 14.40 -7.53 11.02
CA SER A 40 14.51 -7.98 12.40
C SER A 40 14.23 -6.85 13.41
N SER A 41 14.74 -5.65 13.18
CA SER A 41 14.54 -4.49 14.07
C SER A 41 13.10 -4.01 14.12
N ASN A 42 12.31 -4.28 13.06
CA ASN A 42 10.88 -3.99 13.03
C ASN A 42 10.01 -5.21 13.39
N HIS A 43 10.64 -6.34 13.77
CA HIS A 43 9.97 -7.59 14.11
C HIS A 43 9.03 -8.10 13.01
N ILE A 44 9.45 -7.98 11.74
CA ILE A 44 8.69 -8.49 10.59
C ILE A 44 8.69 -10.02 10.63
N THR A 45 7.51 -10.61 10.66
CA THR A 45 7.29 -12.07 10.62
C THR A 45 6.82 -12.55 9.26
N THR A 46 6.29 -11.64 8.43
CA THR A 46 5.76 -11.97 7.11
C THR A 46 6.13 -10.90 6.09
N VAL A 47 6.65 -11.31 4.94
CA VAL A 47 6.95 -10.43 3.80
C VAL A 47 6.05 -10.83 2.64
N ILE A 48 5.30 -9.85 2.12
CA ILE A 48 4.45 -10.00 0.94
C ILE A 48 5.06 -9.17 -0.21
N ASN A 49 5.57 -9.87 -1.22
CA ASN A 49 6.15 -9.31 -2.42
C ASN A 49 5.10 -9.15 -3.51
N VAL A 50 4.70 -7.92 -3.78
CA VAL A 50 3.71 -7.55 -4.81
C VAL A 50 4.43 -7.18 -6.11
N SER A 51 5.17 -8.13 -6.68
CA SER A 51 5.88 -7.96 -7.94
C SER A 51 6.17 -9.28 -8.64
N VAL A 52 6.44 -9.20 -9.94
CA VAL A 52 6.94 -10.32 -10.74
C VAL A 52 8.46 -10.32 -10.74
N GLU A 53 9.07 -9.13 -10.75
CA GLU A 53 10.47 -8.90 -11.07
C GLU A 53 11.40 -8.81 -9.86
N VAL A 54 10.89 -8.51 -8.66
CA VAL A 54 11.74 -8.39 -7.47
C VAL A 54 11.94 -9.76 -6.84
N VAL A 55 13.21 -10.14 -6.67
CA VAL A 55 13.58 -11.39 -5.97
C VAL A 55 13.75 -11.11 -4.48
N ASN A 56 13.23 -12.01 -3.65
CA ASN A 56 13.48 -11.99 -2.20
C ASN A 56 14.71 -12.82 -1.83
N THR A 57 15.49 -12.29 -0.91
CA THR A 57 16.41 -13.03 -0.06
C THR A 57 15.60 -13.60 1.09
N PHE A 58 15.63 -14.92 1.25
CA PHE A 58 14.87 -15.61 2.28
C PHE A 58 15.69 -15.69 3.57
N PHE A 59 15.16 -15.09 4.63
CA PHE A 59 15.72 -15.19 5.97
C PHE A 59 14.91 -16.20 6.80
N GLU A 60 15.58 -16.87 7.72
CA GLU A 60 14.95 -17.77 8.70
C GLU A 60 13.88 -17.01 9.52
N ASP A 61 12.87 -17.75 9.98
CA ASP A 61 11.76 -17.26 10.82
C ASP A 61 10.86 -16.18 10.20
N ILE A 62 10.98 -15.92 8.89
CA ILE A 62 10.09 -15.04 8.14
C ILE A 62 9.31 -15.85 7.10
N GLN A 63 7.99 -15.70 7.08
CA GLN A 63 7.15 -16.23 6.02
C GLN A 63 7.17 -15.30 4.80
N TYR A 64 7.30 -15.87 3.61
CA TYR A 64 7.29 -15.10 2.36
C TYR A 64 6.09 -15.50 1.49
N VAL A 65 5.40 -14.50 0.95
CA VAL A 65 4.28 -14.66 0.02
C VAL A 65 4.54 -13.78 -1.20
N GLN A 66 4.28 -14.31 -2.40
CA GLN A 66 4.40 -13.54 -3.64
C GLN A 66 3.02 -13.32 -4.28
N VAL A 67 2.77 -12.08 -4.68
CA VAL A 67 1.65 -11.63 -5.51
C VAL A 67 2.24 -11.19 -6.86
N PRO A 68 2.28 -12.07 -7.87
CA PRO A 68 3.04 -11.85 -9.10
C PRO A 68 2.30 -10.91 -10.06
N VAL A 69 2.26 -9.62 -9.72
CA VAL A 69 1.57 -8.57 -10.49
C VAL A 69 2.55 -7.50 -10.96
N ALA A 70 2.47 -7.15 -12.25
CA ALA A 70 3.25 -6.07 -12.85
C ALA A 70 2.60 -4.70 -12.57
N ASP A 71 3.41 -3.63 -12.56
CA ASP A 71 2.89 -2.27 -12.35
C ASP A 71 2.49 -1.61 -13.66
N VAL A 72 1.52 -2.22 -14.35
CA VAL A 72 1.05 -1.77 -15.66
C VAL A 72 -0.47 -1.69 -15.70
N PRO A 73 -1.05 -0.81 -16.55
CA PRO A 73 -2.50 -0.61 -16.59
C PRO A 73 -3.33 -1.88 -16.82
N THR A 74 -2.79 -2.86 -17.56
CA THR A 74 -3.46 -4.13 -17.89
C THR A 74 -3.43 -5.16 -16.77
N SER A 75 -2.74 -4.89 -15.66
CA SER A 75 -2.64 -5.82 -14.54
C SER A 75 -3.89 -5.83 -13.67
N TYR A 76 -4.31 -7.01 -13.27
CA TYR A 76 -5.48 -7.22 -12.42
C TYR A 76 -5.04 -7.58 -11.00
N LEU A 77 -5.11 -6.60 -10.10
CA LEU A 77 -4.73 -6.72 -8.69
C LEU A 77 -5.93 -7.03 -7.79
N TYR A 78 -7.15 -6.75 -8.27
CA TYR A 78 -8.40 -6.89 -7.52
C TYR A 78 -8.61 -8.27 -6.90
N ASP A 79 -8.27 -9.34 -7.62
CA ASP A 79 -8.38 -10.72 -7.12
C ASP A 79 -7.54 -10.99 -5.87
N PHE A 80 -6.52 -10.15 -5.61
CA PHE A 80 -5.66 -10.26 -4.44
C PHE A 80 -6.11 -9.39 -3.26
N PHE A 81 -7.07 -8.49 -3.44
CA PHE A 81 -7.50 -7.57 -2.37
C PHE A 81 -8.02 -8.32 -1.14
N ASP A 82 -9.01 -9.19 -1.32
CA ASP A 82 -9.55 -9.98 -0.22
C ASP A 82 -8.53 -10.95 0.39
N PRO A 83 -7.89 -11.86 -0.37
CA PRO A 83 -7.01 -12.86 0.24
C PRO A 83 -5.76 -12.26 0.90
N ILE A 84 -5.21 -11.16 0.36
CA ILE A 84 -4.05 -10.51 0.98
C ILE A 84 -4.45 -9.68 2.21
N ALA A 85 -5.57 -8.95 2.16
CA ALA A 85 -6.09 -8.28 3.35
C ALA A 85 -6.36 -9.28 4.49
N ASP A 86 -6.96 -10.44 4.17
CA ASP A 86 -7.25 -11.49 5.14
C ASP A 86 -5.97 -12.12 5.71
N HIS A 87 -4.96 -12.29 4.86
CA HIS A 87 -3.66 -12.78 5.30
C HIS A 87 -2.96 -11.80 6.26
N ILE A 88 -2.93 -10.51 5.92
CA ILE A 88 -2.37 -9.45 6.78
C ILE A 88 -3.08 -9.45 8.13
N HIS A 89 -4.41 -9.50 8.14
CA HIS A 89 -5.18 -9.53 9.37
C HIS A 89 -4.93 -10.80 10.20
N SER A 90 -4.82 -11.97 9.56
CA SER A 90 -4.44 -13.21 10.24
C SER A 90 -3.07 -13.13 10.91
N VAL A 91 -2.08 -12.49 10.26
CA VAL A 91 -0.74 -12.27 10.84
C VAL A 91 -0.84 -11.37 12.07
N GLU A 92 -1.60 -10.28 11.99
CA GLU A 92 -1.86 -9.37 13.11
C GLU A 92 -2.52 -10.09 14.31
N MET A 93 -3.54 -10.91 14.06
CA MET A 93 -4.22 -11.69 15.11
C MET A 93 -3.30 -12.69 15.82
N LYS A 94 -2.20 -13.08 15.17
CA LYS A 94 -1.13 -13.92 15.73
C LYS A 94 0.02 -13.11 16.33
N GLN A 95 -0.17 -11.80 16.53
CA GLN A 95 0.83 -10.87 17.07
C GLN A 95 2.08 -10.74 16.19
N GLY A 96 1.96 -11.10 14.91
CA GLY A 96 3.00 -10.91 13.90
C GLY A 96 2.94 -9.54 13.24
N ARG A 97 3.90 -9.27 12.36
CA ARG A 97 3.98 -8.04 11.57
C ARG A 97 4.27 -8.35 10.11
N THR A 98 3.49 -7.70 9.23
CA THR A 98 3.58 -7.87 7.79
C THR A 98 4.31 -6.69 7.14
N LEU A 99 5.22 -7.00 6.23
CA LEU A 99 5.78 -6.05 5.27
C LEU A 99 5.17 -6.28 3.89
N LEU A 100 4.46 -5.28 3.35
CA LEU A 100 4.13 -5.22 1.93
C LEU A 100 5.24 -4.49 1.17
N HIS A 101 5.80 -5.10 0.13
CA HIS A 101 6.71 -4.39 -0.75
C HIS A 101 6.42 -4.67 -2.22
N CYS A 102 6.90 -3.78 -3.08
CA CYS A 102 7.04 -4.02 -4.52
C CYS A 102 8.43 -3.54 -4.95
N ALA A 103 8.64 -3.14 -6.21
CA ALA A 103 9.92 -2.55 -6.61
C ALA A 103 10.24 -1.25 -5.87
N ALA A 104 9.35 -0.25 -5.95
CA ALA A 104 9.59 1.10 -5.42
C ALA A 104 8.83 1.41 -4.12
N GLY A 105 7.84 0.58 -3.75
CA GLY A 105 6.94 0.89 -2.64
C GLY A 105 6.01 2.07 -2.94
N VAL A 106 5.61 2.25 -4.20
CA VAL A 106 4.84 3.41 -4.67
C VAL A 106 3.41 3.03 -5.06
N SER A 107 3.25 2.01 -5.92
CA SER A 107 1.96 1.69 -6.55
C SER A 107 1.37 0.37 -6.05
N ARG A 108 1.89 -0.79 -6.49
CA ARG A 108 1.35 -2.13 -6.17
C ARG A 108 1.16 -2.42 -4.67
N SER A 109 2.22 -2.25 -3.87
CA SER A 109 2.13 -2.49 -2.42
C SER A 109 1.24 -1.48 -1.72
N ALA A 110 1.20 -0.23 -2.19
CA ALA A 110 0.29 0.79 -1.68
C ALA A 110 -1.17 0.39 -1.96
N ALA A 111 -1.50 -0.06 -3.17
CA ALA A 111 -2.86 -0.49 -3.51
C ALA A 111 -3.37 -1.62 -2.61
N LEU A 112 -2.57 -2.67 -2.35
CA LEU A 112 -2.96 -3.73 -1.40
C LEU A 112 -3.09 -3.21 0.04
N CYS A 113 -2.26 -2.25 0.45
CA CYS A 113 -2.40 -1.60 1.74
C CYS A 113 -3.74 -0.84 1.87
N LEU A 114 -4.12 -0.07 0.84
CA LEU A 114 -5.40 0.63 0.81
C LEU A 114 -6.58 -0.34 0.91
N ALA A 115 -6.54 -1.46 0.17
CA ALA A 115 -7.55 -2.50 0.26
C ALA A 115 -7.68 -3.09 1.68
N TYR A 116 -6.55 -3.38 2.34
CA TYR A 116 -6.55 -3.86 3.73
C TYR A 116 -7.13 -2.83 4.71
N LEU A 117 -6.73 -1.56 4.61
CA LEU A 117 -7.24 -0.50 5.50
C LEU A 117 -8.75 -0.29 5.32
N MET A 118 -9.26 -0.34 4.09
CA MET A 118 -10.71 -0.31 3.87
C MET A 118 -11.39 -1.52 4.55
N LYS A 119 -10.92 -2.74 4.29
CA LYS A 119 -11.58 -3.96 4.78
C LYS A 119 -11.54 -4.10 6.31
N TYR A 120 -10.37 -3.91 6.92
CA TYR A 120 -10.13 -4.25 8.33
C TYR A 120 -10.05 -3.06 9.28
N HIS A 121 -9.88 -1.84 8.76
CA HIS A 121 -9.92 -0.60 9.57
C HIS A 121 -11.17 0.25 9.28
N ALA A 122 -12.07 -0.24 8.43
CA ALA A 122 -13.32 0.43 8.05
C ALA A 122 -13.12 1.87 7.56
N MET A 123 -11.98 2.13 6.92
CA MET A 123 -11.68 3.42 6.32
C MET A 123 -12.36 3.54 4.96
N SER A 124 -12.80 4.76 4.58
CA SER A 124 -13.10 5.04 3.19
C SER A 124 -11.81 4.98 2.34
N LEU A 125 -11.93 4.88 1.01
CA LEU A 125 -10.77 4.90 0.12
C LEU A 125 -9.97 6.21 0.26
N LEU A 126 -10.67 7.34 0.38
CA LEU A 126 -10.05 8.64 0.61
C LEU A 126 -9.28 8.69 1.94
N ASP A 127 -9.87 8.17 3.02
CA ASP A 127 -9.22 8.15 4.34
C ASP A 127 -8.02 7.19 4.36
N ALA A 128 -8.17 6.00 3.79
CA ALA A 128 -7.11 5.01 3.67
C ALA A 128 -5.92 5.58 2.87
N HIS A 129 -6.20 6.30 1.77
CA HIS A 129 -5.16 6.96 0.99
C HIS A 129 -4.49 8.08 1.78
N THR A 130 -5.27 8.96 2.41
CA THR A 130 -4.75 10.07 3.21
C THR A 130 -3.85 9.57 4.33
N TRP A 131 -4.28 8.53 5.05
CA TRP A 131 -3.50 7.86 6.08
C TRP A 131 -2.20 7.31 5.52
N THR A 132 -2.28 6.46 4.49
CA THR A 132 -1.10 5.80 3.91
C THR A 132 -0.11 6.81 3.32
N LYS A 133 -0.61 7.89 2.71
CA LYS A 133 0.21 9.00 2.19
C LYS A 133 0.91 9.75 3.32
N SER A 134 0.29 9.92 4.48
CA SER A 134 0.94 10.54 5.64
C SER A 134 2.09 9.68 6.18
N CYS A 135 1.96 8.35 6.15
CA CYS A 135 3.02 7.43 6.56
C CYS A 135 4.11 7.23 5.49
N ARG A 136 3.72 7.29 4.21
CA ARG A 136 4.60 7.13 3.05
C ARG A 136 4.24 8.14 1.96
N PRO A 137 4.82 9.36 1.99
CA PRO A 137 4.46 10.46 1.08
C PRO A 137 4.62 10.17 -0.41
N ILE A 138 5.41 9.17 -0.78
CA ILE A 138 5.67 8.83 -2.19
C ILE A 138 4.62 7.89 -2.81
N ILE A 139 3.64 7.38 -2.05
CA ILE A 139 2.66 6.47 -2.66
C ILE A 139 1.92 7.15 -3.81
N ARG A 140 1.72 6.38 -4.87
CA ARG A 140 0.99 6.77 -6.07
C ARG A 140 0.60 5.50 -6.83
N PRO A 141 -0.50 4.81 -6.45
CA PRO A 141 -1.07 3.74 -7.27
C PRO A 141 -1.29 4.24 -8.69
N ASN A 142 -1.03 3.36 -9.68
CA ASN A 142 -1.36 3.66 -11.06
C ASN A 142 -2.89 3.78 -11.23
N ASN A 143 -3.33 4.40 -12.33
CA ASN A 143 -4.73 4.75 -12.51
C ASN A 143 -5.66 3.53 -12.64
N SER A 144 -5.20 2.40 -13.20
CA SER A 144 -6.04 1.19 -13.27
C SER A 144 -6.18 0.50 -11.92
N PHE A 145 -5.21 0.63 -11.02
CA PHE A 145 -5.36 0.20 -9.63
C PHE A 145 -6.32 1.09 -8.85
N TRP A 146 -6.37 2.40 -9.16
CA TRP A 146 -7.41 3.28 -8.60
C TRP A 146 -8.81 2.85 -8.99
N GLU A 147 -9.05 2.56 -10.27
CA GLU A 147 -10.34 2.02 -10.74
C GLU A 147 -10.74 0.74 -9.98
N GLN A 148 -9.79 -0.18 -9.79
CA GLN A 148 -10.01 -1.41 -9.03
C GLN A 148 -10.31 -1.12 -7.55
N LEU A 149 -9.61 -0.18 -6.92
CA LEU A 149 -9.85 0.23 -5.53
C LEU A 149 -11.20 0.92 -5.35
N ILE A 150 -11.62 1.76 -6.29
CA ILE A 150 -12.95 2.40 -6.30
C ILE A 150 -14.02 1.31 -6.41
N HIS A 151 -13.85 0.34 -7.30
CA HIS A 151 -14.78 -0.79 -7.37
C HIS A 151 -14.83 -1.59 -6.05
N TYR A 152 -13.69 -1.78 -5.39
CA TYR A 152 -13.61 -2.49 -4.12
C TYR A 152 -14.27 -1.73 -2.97
N GLU A 153 -14.08 -0.42 -2.89
CA GLU A 153 -14.76 0.45 -1.92
C GLU A 153 -16.28 0.35 -2.09
N PHE A 154 -16.78 0.38 -3.33
CA PHE A 154 -18.20 0.22 -3.59
C PHE A 154 -18.72 -1.15 -3.14
N LYS A 155 -17.96 -2.22 -3.40
CA LYS A 155 -18.29 -3.57 -2.88
C LYS A 155 -18.40 -3.60 -1.36
N LEU A 156 -17.49 -2.91 -0.65
CA LEU A 156 -17.45 -2.92 0.82
C LEU A 156 -18.52 -2.03 1.46
N PHE A 157 -18.77 -0.84 0.89
CA PHE A 157 -19.54 0.21 1.56
C PHE A 157 -20.75 0.72 0.77
N SER A 158 -20.99 0.21 -0.44
CA SER A 158 -22.06 0.67 -1.35
C SER A 158 -22.00 2.18 -1.65
N LYS A 159 -20.81 2.78 -1.55
CA LYS A 159 -20.53 4.19 -1.80
C LYS A 159 -19.06 4.35 -2.20
N ASN A 160 -18.78 5.37 -3.02
CA ASN A 160 -17.42 5.80 -3.30
C ASN A 160 -17.07 7.16 -2.71
N THR A 161 -15.82 7.33 -2.31
CA THR A 161 -15.25 8.61 -1.84
C THR A 161 -14.19 9.21 -2.76
N VAL A 162 -13.74 8.43 -3.75
CA VAL A 162 -12.82 8.84 -4.81
C VAL A 162 -13.45 8.47 -6.15
N HIS A 163 -13.35 9.35 -7.14
CA HIS A 163 -13.89 9.11 -8.48
C HIS A 163 -12.81 9.33 -9.54
N MET A 164 -12.91 8.62 -10.65
CA MET A 164 -12.07 8.89 -11.81
C MET A 164 -12.62 10.09 -12.59
N ILE A 165 -11.75 11.01 -12.98
CA ILE A 165 -12.06 12.21 -13.77
C ILE A 165 -11.16 12.31 -14.99
N ASP A 166 -11.65 12.98 -16.03
CA ASP A 166 -10.85 13.33 -17.20
C ASP A 166 -9.79 14.39 -16.86
N SER A 167 -8.58 14.23 -17.41
CA SER A 167 -7.52 15.23 -17.34
C SER A 167 -6.71 15.27 -18.64
N PRO A 168 -5.88 16.31 -18.87
CA PRO A 168 -4.96 16.36 -20.02
C PRO A 168 -3.99 15.17 -20.07
N MET A 169 -3.77 14.47 -18.96
CA MET A 169 -2.89 13.30 -18.87
C MET A 169 -3.65 11.96 -18.93
N GLY A 170 -4.95 11.98 -19.26
CA GLY A 170 -5.85 10.83 -19.24
C GLY A 170 -6.69 10.74 -17.96
N MET A 171 -7.37 9.62 -17.76
CA MET A 171 -8.21 9.37 -16.58
C MET A 171 -7.35 9.29 -15.32
N ILE A 172 -7.64 10.10 -14.32
CA ILE A 172 -6.96 10.14 -13.01
C ILE A 172 -8.00 10.10 -11.88
N PRO A 173 -7.65 9.68 -10.66
CA PRO A 173 -8.52 9.91 -9.52
C PRO A 173 -8.60 11.42 -9.20
N ASP A 174 -9.79 11.89 -8.80
CA ASP A 174 -10.09 13.28 -8.45
C ASP A 174 -9.12 13.90 -7.42
N ILE A 175 -8.59 13.08 -6.51
CA ILE A 175 -7.58 13.50 -5.52
C ILE A 175 -6.27 14.03 -6.15
N TYR A 176 -5.98 13.71 -7.43
CA TYR A 176 -4.78 14.19 -8.14
C TYR A 176 -5.04 15.44 -9.00
N GLU A 177 -6.28 15.94 -9.06
CA GLU A 177 -6.66 17.08 -9.91
C GLU A 177 -5.75 18.30 -9.70
N LYS A 178 -5.54 18.68 -8.43
CA LYS A 178 -4.70 19.83 -8.06
C LYS A 178 -3.24 19.66 -8.45
N GLU A 179 -2.72 18.43 -8.43
CA GLU A 179 -1.33 18.15 -8.81
C GLU A 179 -1.13 18.31 -10.31
N VAL A 180 -2.11 17.86 -11.11
CA VAL A 180 -2.05 18.00 -12.57
C VAL A 180 -2.19 19.46 -13.00
N GLY A 181 -3.07 20.23 -12.35
CA GLY A 181 -3.22 21.67 -12.62
C GLY A 181 -1.93 22.46 -12.44
N LEU A 182 -1.06 22.06 -11.50
CA LEU A 182 0.25 22.66 -11.27
C LEU A 182 1.31 22.24 -12.31
N MET A 183 1.16 21.09 -12.97
CA MET A 183 2.08 20.61 -14.01
C MET A 183 1.77 21.17 -15.40
N THR A 184 0.58 21.74 -15.59
CA THR A 184 0.13 22.33 -16.86
C THR A 184 0.31 23.85 -16.95
N LEU A 185 0.85 24.48 -15.91
CA LEU A 185 1.22 25.91 -15.85
C LEU A 185 2.72 26.09 -16.08
#